data_AF-A0A352R4D4-F1
#
_entry.id   AF-A0A352R4D4-F1
#
_cell.length_a   1.000
_cell.length_b   1.000
_cell.length_c   1.000
_cell.angle_alpha   90.00
_cell.angle_beta   90.00
_cell.angle_gamma   90.00
#
_symmetry.space_group_name_H-M   'P 1'
#
loop_
_entity.id
_entity.type
_entity.pdbx_description
1 polymer ?
#
loop_
_entity_poly.entity_id
_entity_poly.type
_entity_poly.pdbx_seq_one_letter_code
_entity_poly.pdbx_strand_id
1 'polypeptide(L)'
;PEPEEYGIGSFSYEARRPFHPEKFYQLLHSTDRFGKLIRSKGYFWLATRPEFAGQWSQAGGIARYGFAGMFWKATPKNHWPTDKEYLESIEKQWVEPFGDMRQELVFIGQSLDKAAMIEALDQCLLTDAELLQGKAYWATLKDPFPIWEEA
;
A
#
# COMPACT_ATOMS: atom_id res chain seq x y z
N PRO A 1 4.28 22.21 22.15
CA PRO A 1 3.31 22.64 21.12
C PRO A 1 2.78 21.42 20.35
N GLU A 2 1.46 21.27 20.32
CA GLU A 2 0.81 20.12 19.69
C GLU A 2 0.73 20.28 18.15
N PRO A 3 0.67 19.18 17.37
CA PRO A 3 0.71 19.23 15.90
C PRO A 3 -0.38 20.12 15.27
N GLU A 4 -1.51 20.25 15.96
CA GLU A 4 -2.68 21.02 15.55
C GLU A 4 -2.42 22.53 15.51
N GLU A 5 -1.54 23.05 16.38
CA GLU A 5 -1.14 24.47 16.39
C GLU A 5 -0.32 24.86 15.14
N TYR A 6 0.26 23.89 14.44
CA TYR A 6 1.02 24.09 13.19
C TYR A 6 0.23 23.74 11.93
N GLY A 7 -1.07 23.43 12.05
CA GLY A 7 -1.90 22.96 10.94
C GLY A 7 -1.44 21.63 10.34
N ILE A 8 -0.74 20.80 11.13
CA ILE A 8 -0.28 19.47 10.70
C ILE A 8 -1.39 18.46 10.97
N GLY A 9 -1.92 17.89 9.89
CA GLY A 9 -2.90 16.81 9.93
C GLY A 9 -2.26 15.47 9.58
N SER A 10 -2.99 14.39 9.90
CA SER A 10 -2.67 13.05 9.42
C SER A 10 -3.92 12.30 9.00
N PHE A 11 -3.76 11.36 8.07
CA PHE A 11 -4.81 10.39 7.76
C PHE A 11 -4.20 9.06 7.31
N SER A 12 -4.97 8.01 7.52
CA SER A 12 -4.68 6.68 7.00
C SER A 12 -5.53 6.40 5.76
N TYR A 13 -4.98 5.60 4.84
CA TYR A 13 -5.65 5.05 3.68
C TYR A 13 -5.56 3.53 3.74
N GLU A 14 -6.69 2.85 3.52
CA GLU A 14 -6.83 1.40 3.59
C GLU A 14 -7.78 0.90 2.49
N ALA A 15 -7.42 -0.20 1.84
CA ALA A 15 -8.11 -0.76 0.69
C ALA A 15 -7.59 -2.17 0.42
N ARG A 16 -8.46 -2.97 -0.21
CA ARG A 16 -8.25 -4.41 -0.40
C ARG A 16 -8.20 -4.83 -1.86
N ARG A 17 -7.95 -3.88 -2.76
CA ARG A 17 -7.60 -4.15 -4.16
C ARG A 17 -6.11 -3.86 -4.36
N PRO A 18 -5.41 -4.59 -5.24
CA PRO A 18 -4.03 -4.27 -5.54
C PRO A 18 -3.95 -2.97 -6.34
N PHE A 19 -2.86 -2.24 -6.17
CA PHE A 19 -2.55 -1.09 -7.02
C PHE A 19 -2.09 -1.53 -8.41
N HIS A 20 -2.48 -0.77 -9.42
CA HIS A 20 -1.78 -0.71 -10.70
C HIS A 20 -0.40 -0.07 -10.47
N PRO A 21 0.71 -0.78 -10.73
CA PRO A 21 2.04 -0.33 -10.32
C PRO A 21 2.44 1.03 -10.90
N GLU A 22 2.25 1.23 -12.22
CA GLU A 22 2.58 2.52 -12.84
C GLU A 22 1.77 3.70 -12.27
N LYS A 23 0.45 3.56 -12.10
CA LYS A 23 -0.41 4.61 -11.55
C LYS A 23 0.03 5.00 -10.14
N PHE A 24 0.24 3.99 -9.29
CA PHE A 24 0.65 4.22 -7.90
C PHE A 24 2.06 4.83 -7.80
N TYR A 25 3.00 4.35 -8.62
CA TYR A 25 4.33 4.94 -8.69
C TYR A 25 4.25 6.41 -9.08
N GLN A 26 3.50 6.76 -10.13
CA GLN A 26 3.34 8.15 -10.55
C GLN A 26 2.76 9.01 -9.43
N LEU A 27 1.72 8.51 -8.73
CA LEU A 27 1.09 9.22 -7.62
C LEU A 27 2.08 9.53 -6.49
N LEU A 28 2.89 8.55 -6.07
CA LEU A 28 3.91 8.73 -5.02
C LEU A 28 4.95 9.80 -5.37
N HIS A 29 5.19 10.06 -6.66
CA HIS A 29 6.13 11.06 -7.14
C HIS A 29 5.48 12.40 -7.52
N SER A 30 4.17 12.55 -7.28
CA SER A 30 3.42 13.78 -7.56
C SER A 30 2.51 14.19 -6.41
N THR A 31 2.89 13.90 -5.16
CA THR A 31 2.06 14.15 -3.96
C THR A 31 1.95 15.62 -3.59
N ASP A 32 2.85 16.46 -4.09
CA ASP A 32 2.89 17.91 -3.86
C ASP A 32 1.61 18.65 -4.31
N ARG A 33 0.85 18.06 -5.24
CA ARG A 33 -0.46 18.58 -5.67
C ARG A 33 -1.55 18.52 -4.60
N PHE A 34 -1.36 17.72 -3.55
CA PHE A 34 -2.35 17.55 -2.48
C PHE A 34 -2.04 18.41 -1.25
N GLY A 35 -1.06 19.31 -1.34
CA GLY A 35 -0.58 20.11 -0.22
C GLY A 35 0.81 19.70 0.22
N LYS A 36 1.23 20.18 1.40
CA LYS A 36 2.61 20.00 1.87
C LYS A 36 2.75 18.71 2.68
N LEU A 37 3.04 17.62 1.99
CA LEU A 37 3.37 16.34 2.63
C LEU A 37 4.71 16.45 3.39
N ILE A 38 4.70 16.12 4.68
CA ILE A 38 5.89 16.12 5.54
C ILE A 38 6.49 14.72 5.60
N ARG A 39 5.63 13.72 5.81
CA ARG A 39 6.03 12.32 5.87
C ARG A 39 4.90 11.42 5.39
N SER A 40 5.25 10.29 4.82
CA SER A 40 4.33 9.20 4.55
C SER A 40 5.02 7.85 4.76
N LYS A 41 4.26 6.84 5.17
CA LYS A 41 4.78 5.49 5.39
C LYS A 41 3.68 4.45 5.31
N GLY A 42 4.06 3.19 5.20
CA GLY A 42 3.13 2.08 5.38
C GLY A 42 3.44 0.93 4.45
N TYR A 43 2.43 0.09 4.24
CA TYR A 43 2.50 -1.09 3.39
C TYR A 43 1.58 -0.93 2.18
N PHE A 44 2.00 -1.47 1.03
CA PHE A 44 1.22 -1.44 -0.19
C PHE A 44 1.28 -2.79 -0.91
N TRP A 45 0.29 -3.02 -1.77
CA TRP A 45 0.13 -4.25 -2.53
C TRP A 45 0.08 -3.93 -4.03
N LEU A 46 0.98 -4.54 -4.81
CA LEU A 46 1.04 -4.35 -6.26
C LEU A 46 0.46 -5.55 -7.01
N ALA A 47 -0.30 -5.27 -8.07
CA ALA A 47 -0.89 -6.32 -8.91
C ALA A 47 0.15 -7.25 -9.55
N THR A 48 1.30 -6.71 -9.97
CA THR A 48 2.42 -7.44 -10.57
C THR A 48 3.20 -8.29 -9.57
N ARG A 49 3.02 -8.05 -8.26
CA ARG A 49 3.73 -8.72 -7.17
C ARG A 49 2.73 -9.23 -6.14
N PRO A 50 1.77 -10.09 -6.53
CA PRO A 50 0.56 -10.33 -5.76
C PRO A 50 0.82 -11.07 -4.44
N GLU A 51 1.95 -11.78 -4.33
CA GLU A 51 2.33 -12.49 -3.10
C GLU A 51 2.95 -11.60 -2.03
N PHE A 52 3.41 -10.40 -2.38
CA PHE A 52 4.31 -9.61 -1.56
C PHE A 52 3.68 -8.30 -1.09
N ALA A 53 3.91 -7.97 0.18
CA ALA A 53 3.72 -6.62 0.70
C ALA A 53 4.98 -5.80 0.40
N GLY A 54 4.77 -4.62 -0.17
CA GLY A 54 5.80 -3.57 -0.26
C GLY A 54 5.74 -2.67 0.95
N GLN A 55 6.88 -2.16 1.41
CA GLN A 55 6.96 -1.07 2.37
C GLN A 55 7.25 0.24 1.66
N TRP A 56 6.65 1.32 2.12
CA TRP A 56 6.92 2.69 1.70
C TRP A 56 7.32 3.54 2.90
N SER A 57 8.29 4.42 2.70
CA SER A 57 8.59 5.51 3.64
C SER A 57 9.14 6.72 2.91
N GLN A 58 8.66 7.89 3.28
CA GLN A 58 9.13 9.18 2.79
C GLN A 58 9.14 10.17 3.94
N ALA A 59 10.25 10.90 4.05
CA ALA A 59 10.38 12.03 4.96
C ALA A 59 11.41 13.00 4.38
N GLY A 60 11.05 14.29 4.29
CA GLY A 60 11.86 15.26 3.56
C GLY A 60 12.03 14.86 2.09
N GLY A 61 13.24 15.03 1.55
CA GLY A 61 13.57 14.70 0.15
C GLY A 61 13.92 13.24 -0.11
N ILE A 62 13.77 12.34 0.87
CA ILE A 62 14.15 10.93 0.76
C ILE A 62 12.88 10.09 0.71
N ALA A 63 12.79 9.23 -0.31
CA ALA A 63 11.74 8.24 -0.49
C ALA A 63 12.37 6.85 -0.64
N ARG A 64 11.76 5.85 0.00
CA ARG A 64 12.18 4.44 -0.08
C ARG A 64 10.96 3.56 -0.22
N TYR A 65 11.04 2.64 -1.17
CA TYR A 65 10.17 1.48 -1.27
C TYR A 65 11.01 0.21 -1.29
N GLY A 66 10.46 -0.90 -0.80
CA GLY A 66 11.16 -2.17 -0.77
C GLY A 66 10.24 -3.33 -0.35
N PHE A 67 10.81 -4.53 -0.27
CA PHE A 67 10.10 -5.70 0.25
C PHE A 67 9.80 -5.55 1.75
N ALA A 68 8.59 -5.91 2.16
CA ALA A 68 8.18 -5.95 3.55
C ALA A 68 7.91 -7.38 4.06
N GLY A 69 7.55 -8.30 3.17
CA GLY A 69 7.18 -9.67 3.51
C GLY A 69 6.20 -10.28 2.53
N MET A 70 5.86 -11.55 2.76
CA MET A 70 4.78 -12.24 2.05
C MET A 70 3.45 -12.09 2.77
N PHE A 71 2.36 -11.97 2.02
CA PHE A 71 1.01 -12.08 2.59
C PHE A 71 0.72 -13.52 3.02
N TRP A 72 0.02 -13.70 4.14
CA TRP A 72 -0.33 -15.02 4.65
C TRP A 72 -1.20 -15.82 3.67
N LYS A 73 -2.08 -15.17 2.90
CA LYS A 73 -2.84 -15.79 1.81
C LYS A 73 -1.95 -16.40 0.72
N ALA A 74 -0.75 -15.86 0.51
CA ALA A 74 0.24 -16.37 -0.43
C ALA A 74 1.23 -17.37 0.21
N THR A 75 1.22 -17.50 1.53
CA THR A 75 2.14 -18.36 2.28
C THR A 75 1.54 -19.75 2.50
N PRO A 76 2.26 -20.85 2.18
CA PRO A 76 1.84 -22.21 2.50
C PRO A 76 1.51 -22.39 3.99
N LYS A 77 0.41 -23.08 4.31
CA LYS A 77 -0.11 -23.23 5.68
C LYS A 77 0.89 -23.86 6.67
N ASN A 78 1.85 -24.66 6.21
CA ASN A 78 2.91 -25.23 7.04
C ASN A 78 3.96 -24.20 7.49
N HIS A 79 4.02 -23.03 6.84
CA HIS A 79 4.87 -21.89 7.25
C HIS A 79 4.09 -20.85 8.06
N TRP A 80 2.79 -21.07 8.31
CA TRP A 80 2.01 -20.20 9.18
C TRP A 80 2.48 -20.36 10.63
N PRO A 81 2.31 -19.30 11.44
CA PRO A 81 2.54 -19.40 12.87
C PRO A 81 1.64 -20.46 13.51
N THR A 82 2.14 -21.11 14.54
CA THR A 82 1.36 -22.05 15.36
C THR A 82 0.78 -21.40 16.61
N ASP A 83 1.23 -20.19 16.94
CA ASP A 83 0.73 -19.43 18.08
C ASP A 83 -0.71 -18.96 17.84
N LYS A 84 -1.57 -19.20 18.83
CA LYS A 84 -3.01 -18.94 18.71
C LYS A 84 -3.33 -17.45 18.60
N GLU A 85 -2.66 -16.61 19.39
CA GLU A 85 -2.91 -15.16 19.39
C GLU A 85 -2.53 -14.56 18.03
N TYR A 86 -1.43 -15.04 17.45
CA TYR A 86 -0.99 -14.58 16.15
C TYR A 86 -1.90 -15.06 15.02
N LEU A 87 -2.38 -16.31 15.06
CA LEU A 87 -3.39 -16.81 14.13
C LEU A 87 -4.70 -15.99 14.19
N GLU A 88 -5.19 -15.69 15.39
CA GLU A 88 -6.38 -14.84 15.57
C GLU A 88 -6.16 -13.42 15.00
N SER A 89 -4.95 -12.89 15.08
CA SER A 89 -4.62 -11.58 14.49
C SER A 89 -4.71 -11.60 12.96
N ILE A 90 -4.30 -12.70 12.31
CA ILE A 90 -4.40 -12.88 10.86
C ILE A 90 -5.86 -12.99 10.45
N GLU A 91 -6.64 -13.82 11.18
CA GLU A 91 -8.07 -14.02 10.91
C GLU A 91 -8.87 -12.72 11.05
N LYS A 92 -8.57 -11.87 12.04
CA LYS A 92 -9.21 -10.56 12.22
C LYS A 92 -9.03 -9.64 11.00
N GLN A 93 -7.93 -9.78 10.27
CA GLN A 93 -7.63 -8.98 9.08
C GLN A 93 -8.05 -9.66 7.78
N TRP A 94 -8.56 -10.90 7.85
CA TRP A 94 -8.84 -11.73 6.70
C TRP A 94 -10.17 -11.38 6.04
N VAL A 95 -10.14 -11.06 4.74
CA VAL A 95 -11.34 -10.80 3.94
C VAL A 95 -11.20 -11.47 2.58
N GLU A 96 -12.14 -12.35 2.24
CA GLU A 96 -12.17 -13.00 0.93
C GLU A 96 -12.48 -11.98 -0.19
N PRO A 97 -11.92 -12.18 -1.40
CA PRO A 97 -11.15 -13.35 -1.84
C PRO A 97 -9.64 -13.29 -1.53
N PHE A 98 -9.14 -12.17 -1.00
CA PHE A 98 -7.70 -11.89 -0.93
C PHE A 98 -7.06 -12.13 0.44
N GLY A 99 -7.84 -12.57 1.43
CA GLY A 99 -7.36 -12.85 2.78
C GLY A 99 -6.80 -11.59 3.46
N ASP A 100 -5.54 -11.63 3.84
CA ASP A 100 -4.86 -10.52 4.52
C ASP A 100 -4.27 -9.47 3.55
N MET A 101 -4.29 -9.71 2.24
CA MET A 101 -3.74 -8.78 1.24
C MET A 101 -4.48 -7.44 1.25
N ARG A 102 -3.73 -6.36 1.44
CA ARG A 102 -4.24 -4.98 1.49
C ARG A 102 -3.09 -3.98 1.45
N GLN A 103 -3.47 -2.71 1.36
CA GLN A 103 -2.57 -1.60 1.62
C GLN A 103 -3.01 -0.87 2.89
N GLU A 104 -2.04 -0.33 3.61
CA GLU A 104 -2.22 0.51 4.80
C GLU A 104 -1.17 1.62 4.74
N LEU A 105 -1.57 2.82 4.35
CA LEU A 105 -0.68 3.97 4.19
C LEU A 105 -1.08 5.09 5.14
N VAL A 106 -0.10 5.80 5.69
CA VAL A 106 -0.31 6.98 6.54
C VAL A 106 0.37 8.17 5.91
N PHE A 107 -0.37 9.28 5.80
CA PHE A 107 0.09 10.55 5.24
C PHE A 107 -0.02 11.64 6.30
N ILE A 108 1.02 12.46 6.42
CA ILE A 108 1.14 13.49 7.45
C ILE A 108 1.72 14.74 6.80
N GLY A 109 1.03 15.86 6.94
CA GLY A 109 1.36 17.08 6.21
C GLY A 109 0.57 18.28 6.66
N GLN A 110 0.88 19.43 6.07
CA GLN A 110 0.17 20.69 6.30
C GLN A 110 -0.77 20.97 5.13
N SER A 111 -2.00 21.38 5.45
CA SER A 111 -3.04 21.71 4.46
C SER A 111 -3.23 20.60 3.41
N LEU A 112 -3.19 19.33 3.84
CA LEU A 112 -3.40 18.20 2.95
C LEU A 112 -4.86 18.16 2.50
N ASP A 113 -5.09 18.13 1.19
CA ASP A 113 -6.38 17.76 0.62
C ASP A 113 -6.56 16.24 0.71
N LYS A 114 -7.02 15.81 1.89
CA LYS A 114 -7.28 14.41 2.20
C LYS A 114 -8.23 13.77 1.19
N ALA A 115 -9.29 14.46 0.80
CA ALA A 115 -10.32 13.90 -0.07
C ALA A 115 -9.75 13.63 -1.47
N ALA A 116 -9.06 14.63 -2.05
CA ALA A 116 -8.44 14.48 -3.36
C ALA A 116 -7.33 13.41 -3.37
N MET A 117 -6.57 13.29 -2.28
CA MET A 117 -5.52 12.27 -2.18
C MET A 117 -6.09 10.86 -2.06
N ILE A 118 -7.16 10.67 -1.28
CA ILE A 118 -7.87 9.39 -1.19
C ILE A 118 -8.45 9.00 -2.56
N GLU A 119 -9.11 9.93 -3.25
CA GLU A 119 -9.66 9.67 -4.58
C GLU A 119 -8.57 9.28 -5.58
N ALA A 120 -7.42 9.97 -5.56
CA ALA A 120 -6.30 9.65 -6.43
C ALA A 120 -5.66 8.29 -6.11
N LEU A 121 -5.60 7.91 -4.82
CA LEU A 121 -5.19 6.56 -4.41
C LEU A 121 -6.18 5.50 -4.91
N ASP A 122 -7.48 5.76 -4.79
CA ASP A 122 -8.53 4.85 -5.28
C ASP A 122 -8.44 4.65 -6.81
N GLN A 123 -8.12 5.71 -7.57
CA GLN A 123 -7.89 5.63 -9.01
C GLN A 123 -6.64 4.82 -9.39
N CYS A 124 -5.71 4.62 -8.45
CA CYS A 124 -4.55 3.76 -8.64
C CYS A 124 -4.87 2.28 -8.43
N LEU A 125 -5.98 1.93 -7.80
CA LEU A 125 -6.40 0.53 -7.62
C LEU A 125 -6.76 -0.09 -8.97
N LEU A 126 -6.62 -1.41 -9.07
CA LEU A 126 -7.24 -2.13 -10.19
C LEU A 126 -8.75 -1.93 -10.17
N THR A 127 -9.31 -1.66 -11.34
CA THR A 127 -10.75 -1.71 -11.59
C THR A 127 -11.26 -3.15 -11.50
N ASP A 128 -12.57 -3.33 -11.34
CA ASP A 128 -13.16 -4.67 -11.32
C ASP A 128 -12.87 -5.45 -12.62
N ALA A 129 -12.84 -4.77 -13.76
CA ALA A 129 -12.49 -5.38 -15.04
C ALA A 129 -11.04 -5.89 -15.05
N GLU A 130 -10.07 -5.08 -14.61
CA GLU A 130 -8.65 -5.48 -14.51
C GLU A 130 -8.44 -6.59 -13.48
N LEU A 131 -9.17 -6.55 -12.35
CA LEU A 131 -9.12 -7.57 -11.31
C LEU A 131 -9.56 -8.94 -11.86
N LEU A 132 -10.65 -8.97 -12.65
CA LEU A 132 -11.21 -10.18 -13.21
C LEU A 132 -10.34 -10.84 -14.29
N GLN A 133 -9.40 -10.10 -14.91
CA GLN A 133 -8.43 -10.68 -15.85
C GLN A 133 -7.40 -11.58 -15.16
N GLY A 134 -7.19 -11.40 -13.85
CA GLY A 134 -6.34 -12.24 -13.01
C GLY A 134 -4.83 -12.09 -13.23
N LYS A 135 -4.06 -12.93 -12.53
CA LYS A 135 -2.60 -12.81 -12.38
C LYS A 135 -1.83 -12.76 -13.69
N ALA A 136 -2.27 -13.49 -14.72
CA ALA A 136 -1.61 -13.52 -16.03
C ALA A 136 -1.62 -12.13 -16.69
N TYR A 137 -2.75 -11.43 -16.62
CA TYR A 137 -2.84 -10.04 -17.09
C TYR A 137 -2.06 -9.10 -16.16
N TRP A 138 -2.18 -9.26 -14.84
CA TRP A 138 -1.48 -8.39 -13.89
C TRP A 138 0.03 -8.37 -14.10
N ALA A 139 0.64 -9.52 -14.41
CA ALA A 139 2.06 -9.64 -14.72
C ALA A 139 2.52 -8.85 -15.97
N THR A 140 1.58 -8.46 -16.84
CA THR A 140 1.87 -7.65 -18.05
C THR A 140 1.85 -6.15 -17.78
N LEU A 141 1.34 -5.72 -16.62
CA LEU A 141 1.28 -4.31 -16.27
C LEU A 141 2.70 -3.76 -16.10
N LYS A 142 2.91 -2.53 -16.55
CA LYS A 142 4.20 -1.86 -16.40
C LYS A 142 4.48 -1.60 -14.92
N ASP A 143 5.60 -2.13 -14.44
CA ASP A 143 6.07 -2.01 -13.08
C ASP A 143 7.36 -1.19 -13.01
N PRO A 144 7.28 0.11 -12.66
CA PRO A 144 8.45 0.98 -12.54
C PRO A 144 9.16 0.86 -11.17
N PHE A 145 8.64 0.08 -10.22
CA PHE A 145 9.32 -0.13 -8.95
C PHE A 145 10.60 -0.95 -9.17
N PRO A 146 11.69 -0.68 -8.45
CA PRO A 146 12.89 -1.48 -8.55
C PRO A 146 12.60 -2.92 -8.16
N ILE A 147 13.50 -3.81 -8.57
CA ILE A 147 13.54 -5.16 -8.05
C ILE A 147 13.73 -5.05 -6.53
N TRP A 148 12.89 -5.75 -5.77
CA TRP A 148 13.09 -5.82 -4.34
C TRP A 148 14.11 -6.92 -4.08
N GLU A 149 15.31 -6.53 -3.65
CA GLU A 149 16.29 -7.47 -3.12
C GLU A 149 15.81 -7.87 -1.72
N GLU A 150 15.73 -9.19 -1.46
CA GLU A 150 15.65 -9.69 -0.08
C GLU A 150 16.93 -9.24 0.63
N ALA A 151 16.78 -8.48 1.72
CA ALA A 151 17.91 -8.03 2.54
C ALA A 151 18.46 -9.16 3.40
#